data_AF-A0A972WHT8-F1
#
_entry.id   AF-A0A972WHT8-F1
#
_cell.length_a   1.000
_cell.length_b   1.000
_cell.length_c   1.000
_cell.angle_alpha   90.00
_cell.angle_beta   90.00
_cell.angle_gamma   90.00
#
_symmetry.space_group_name_H-M   'P 1'
#
loop_
_entity.id
_entity.type
_entity.pdbx_description
1 polymer ?
#
loop_
_entity_poly.entity_id
_entity_poly.type
_entity_poly.pdbx_seq_one_letter_code
_entity_poly.pdbx_strand_id
1 'polypeptide(L)'
;KWNSYSSRYSADWHCDLIEQLSDYGASARVKLNEVCAVFGLPGKFGVDGSQVADMVDQGKVQDVRDYCETDVLNTYLVYLRFMMHRGAIDLAAHNRAVADVIAMIEAEQAERPHLGGFLEAWGEACGGRFALES
;
A
#
# COMPACT_ATOMS: atom_id res chain seq x y z
N LYS A 1 16.93 12.70 26.91
CA LYS A 1 15.86 13.57 27.45
C LYS A 1 14.53 12.96 27.02
N TRP A 2 13.60 12.84 27.97
CA TRP A 2 12.38 12.03 27.91
C TRP A 2 11.45 12.38 26.74
N ASN A 3 11.17 11.41 25.86
CA ASN A 3 10.14 11.48 24.81
C ASN A 3 8.83 10.96 25.40
N SER A 4 7.99 11.89 25.85
CA SER A 4 6.67 11.62 26.39
C SER A 4 5.71 11.13 25.30
N TYR A 5 4.86 10.17 25.66
CA TYR A 5 3.91 9.40 24.84
C TYR A 5 2.76 10.22 24.20
N SER A 6 2.84 11.56 24.14
CA SER A 6 1.72 12.45 23.81
C SER A 6 1.91 13.37 22.60
N SER A 7 2.98 13.20 21.81
CA SER A 7 3.18 14.01 20.60
C SER A 7 2.61 13.32 19.36
N ARG A 8 1.50 13.84 18.83
CA ARG A 8 0.86 13.43 17.56
C ARG A 8 1.59 13.89 16.28
N TYR A 9 2.74 14.58 16.42
CA TYR A 9 3.52 15.15 15.30
C TYR A 9 4.97 14.67 15.30
N SER A 10 5.17 13.38 15.55
CA SER A 10 6.48 12.73 15.36
C SER A 10 6.52 12.05 14.00
N ALA A 11 7.22 12.66 13.03
CA ALA A 11 7.49 12.06 11.73
C ALA A 11 8.40 10.81 11.80
N ASP A 12 8.94 10.49 12.98
CA ASP A 12 9.83 9.36 13.22
C ASP A 12 9.13 8.14 13.83
N TRP A 13 7.84 8.22 14.24
CA TRP A 13 7.16 7.11 14.93
C TRP A 13 5.76 6.76 14.41
N HIS A 14 5.10 7.64 13.66
CA HIS A 14 3.80 7.36 13.06
C HIS A 14 3.71 8.04 11.69
N CYS A 15 3.91 7.28 10.62
CA CYS A 15 3.70 7.76 9.25
C CYS A 15 2.25 7.46 8.85
N ASP A 16 1.35 8.40 9.10
CA ASP A 16 0.03 8.35 8.48
C ASP A 16 0.15 8.92 7.06
N LEU A 17 0.13 8.02 6.08
CA LEU A 17 0.25 8.37 4.67
C LEU A 17 -0.89 9.27 4.18
N ILE A 18 -2.09 9.15 4.75
CA ILE A 18 -3.22 9.98 4.34
C ILE A 18 -3.00 11.42 4.80
N GLU A 19 -2.52 11.62 6.03
CA GLU A 19 -2.19 12.95 6.55
C GLU A 19 -0.99 13.57 5.82
N GLN A 20 0.03 12.78 5.46
CA GLN A 20 1.17 13.29 4.69
C GLN A 20 0.83 13.58 3.22
N LEU A 21 0.03 12.74 2.56
CA LEU A 21 -0.36 12.95 1.15
C LEU A 21 -1.43 14.03 0.99
N SER A 22 -2.18 14.34 2.05
CA SER A 22 -3.13 15.47 2.07
C SER A 22 -2.51 16.78 2.58
N ASP A 23 -1.19 16.81 2.83
CA ASP A 23 -0.47 17.95 3.43
C ASP A 23 -1.18 18.46 4.69
N TYR A 24 -1.50 17.54 5.62
CA TYR A 24 -2.25 17.80 6.85
C TYR A 24 -3.59 18.51 6.63
N GLY A 25 -4.25 18.24 5.49
CA GLY A 25 -5.54 18.82 5.13
C GLY A 25 -5.47 20.13 4.33
N ALA A 26 -4.28 20.54 3.85
CA ALA A 26 -4.16 21.63 2.88
C ALA A 26 -4.60 21.22 1.46
N SER A 27 -4.66 19.91 1.19
CA SER A 27 -5.25 19.33 -0.02
C SER A 27 -6.43 18.42 0.32
N ALA A 28 -7.29 18.15 -0.67
CA ALA A 28 -8.39 17.20 -0.52
C ALA A 28 -7.85 15.84 -0.05
N ARG A 29 -8.55 15.19 0.89
CA ARG A 29 -8.20 13.83 1.31
C ARG A 29 -8.31 12.89 0.11
N VAL A 30 -7.16 12.45 -0.39
CA VAL A 30 -7.05 11.52 -1.50
C VAL A 30 -7.33 10.11 -0.99
N LYS A 31 -8.20 9.36 -1.66
CA LYS A 31 -8.42 7.95 -1.31
C LYS A 31 -7.19 7.14 -1.69
N LEU A 32 -6.85 6.10 -0.93
CA LEU A 32 -5.73 5.20 -1.25
C LEU A 32 -5.78 4.73 -2.72
N ASN A 33 -6.98 4.40 -3.22
CA ASN A 33 -7.18 3.97 -4.60
C ASN A 33 -6.75 5.02 -5.65
N GLU A 34 -6.98 6.30 -5.37
CA GLU A 34 -6.59 7.40 -6.27
C GLU A 34 -5.07 7.57 -6.27
N VAL A 35 -4.42 7.46 -5.10
CA VAL A 35 -2.95 7.49 -5.00
C VAL A 35 -2.33 6.30 -5.73
N CYS A 36 -2.90 5.10 -5.55
CA CYS A 36 -2.47 3.89 -6.23
C CYS A 36 -2.55 4.06 -7.76
N ALA A 37 -3.66 4.59 -8.28
CA ALA A 37 -3.82 4.84 -9.70
C ALA A 37 -2.74 5.81 -10.25
N VAL A 38 -2.41 6.88 -9.51
CA VAL A 38 -1.35 7.82 -9.91
C VAL A 38 0.03 7.14 -9.95
N PHE A 39 0.30 6.21 -9.04
CA PHE A 39 1.60 5.54 -8.95
C PHE A 39 1.71 4.24 -9.77
N GLY A 40 0.67 3.85 -10.50
CA GLY A 40 0.63 2.59 -11.24
C GLY A 40 0.58 1.36 -10.33
N LEU A 41 -0.05 1.49 -9.17
CA LEU A 41 -0.32 0.41 -8.21
C LEU A 41 -1.75 -0.11 -8.42
N PRO A 42 -2.04 -1.38 -8.07
CA PRO A 42 -3.33 -1.99 -8.38
C PRO A 42 -4.51 -1.29 -7.70
N GLY A 43 -4.29 -0.68 -6.53
CA GLY A 43 -5.38 -0.05 -5.76
C GLY A 43 -6.37 -1.11 -5.28
N LYS A 44 -7.64 -0.71 -5.13
CA LYS A 44 -8.71 -1.66 -4.79
C LYS A 44 -9.05 -2.50 -6.02
N PHE A 45 -8.76 -3.80 -5.95
CA PHE A 45 -9.29 -4.80 -6.88
C PHE A 45 -9.99 -5.89 -6.05
N GLY A 46 -11.25 -6.18 -6.37
CA GLY A 46 -12.10 -7.11 -5.60
C GLY A 46 -13.04 -6.41 -4.61
N VAL A 47 -12.90 -6.71 -3.32
CA VAL A 47 -13.85 -6.33 -2.25
C VAL A 47 -13.85 -4.82 -2.01
N ASP A 48 -15.04 -4.21 -1.95
CA ASP A 48 -15.16 -2.82 -1.49
C ASP A 48 -15.34 -2.76 0.03
N GLY A 49 -14.60 -1.86 0.69
CA GLY A 49 -14.69 -1.63 2.14
C GLY A 49 -16.11 -1.37 2.68
N SER A 50 -17.04 -0.87 1.85
CA SER A 50 -18.46 -0.73 2.23
C SER A 50 -19.18 -2.07 2.42
N GLN A 51 -18.65 -3.16 1.88
CA GLN A 51 -19.22 -4.51 1.93
C GLN A 51 -18.68 -5.34 3.10
N VAL A 52 -17.69 -4.84 3.85
CA VAL A 52 -17.03 -5.60 4.91
C VAL A 52 -18.01 -6.05 6.00
N ALA A 53 -18.92 -5.17 6.42
CA ALA A 53 -19.92 -5.51 7.45
C ALA A 53 -20.82 -6.66 6.97
N ASP A 54 -21.39 -6.54 5.78
CA ASP A 54 -22.26 -7.56 5.18
C ASP A 54 -21.52 -8.89 4.96
N MET A 55 -20.23 -8.83 4.58
CA MET A 55 -19.40 -10.01 4.38
C MET A 55 -19.11 -10.74 5.69
N VAL A 56 -18.82 -10.00 6.76
CA VAL A 56 -18.64 -10.59 8.10
C VAL A 56 -19.94 -11.23 8.57
N ASP A 57 -21.09 -10.57 8.41
CA ASP A 57 -22.40 -11.12 8.77
C ASP A 57 -22.74 -12.39 7.96
N GLN A 58 -22.25 -12.49 6.73
CA GLN A 58 -22.36 -13.68 5.88
C GLN A 58 -21.30 -14.77 6.18
N GLY A 59 -20.43 -14.56 7.18
CA GLY A 59 -19.36 -15.50 7.55
C GLY A 59 -18.16 -15.52 6.59
N LYS A 60 -18.03 -14.56 5.68
CA LYS A 60 -16.93 -14.43 4.70
C LYS A 60 -15.70 -13.75 5.28
N VAL A 61 -15.26 -14.22 6.44
CA VAL A 61 -14.14 -13.61 7.17
C VAL A 61 -12.81 -13.75 6.42
N GLN A 62 -12.63 -14.84 5.67
CA GLN A 62 -11.41 -15.05 4.88
C GLN A 62 -11.26 -13.97 3.80
N ASP A 63 -12.31 -13.73 3.01
CA ASP A 63 -12.30 -12.69 1.97
C ASP A 63 -11.97 -11.30 2.54
N VAL A 64 -12.46 -10.99 3.75
CA VAL A 64 -12.13 -9.72 4.44
C VAL A 64 -10.66 -9.67 4.85
N ARG A 65 -10.08 -10.80 5.30
CA ARG A 65 -8.65 -10.88 5.63
C ARG A 65 -7.79 -10.68 4.38
N ASP A 66 -8.13 -11.39 3.30
CA ASP A 66 -7.42 -11.31 2.03
C ASP A 66 -7.44 -9.86 1.50
N TYR A 67 -8.60 -9.21 1.54
CA TYR A 67 -8.75 -7.78 1.22
C TYR A 67 -7.82 -6.90 2.08
N CYS A 68 -7.86 -7.04 3.41
CA CYS A 68 -7.03 -6.25 4.31
C CYS A 68 -5.53 -6.41 4.02
N GLU A 69 -5.08 -7.61 3.67
CA GLU A 69 -3.68 -7.87 3.31
C GLU A 69 -3.27 -7.16 2.02
N THR A 70 -4.14 -7.14 1.00
CA THR A 70 -3.89 -6.38 -0.24
C THR A 70 -3.84 -4.87 0.00
N ASP A 71 -4.66 -4.34 0.90
CA ASP A 71 -4.63 -2.92 1.28
C ASP A 71 -3.33 -2.56 2.01
N VAL A 72 -2.79 -3.46 2.84
CA VAL A 72 -1.48 -3.28 3.48
C VAL A 72 -0.36 -3.22 2.43
N LEU A 73 -0.39 -4.09 1.42
CA LEU A 73 0.59 -4.07 0.34
C LEU A 73 0.54 -2.75 -0.46
N ASN A 74 -0.65 -2.32 -0.87
CA ASN A 74 -0.84 -1.03 -1.54
C ASN A 74 -0.29 0.12 -0.69
N THR A 75 -0.62 0.14 0.59
CA THR A 75 -0.19 1.17 1.55
C THR A 75 1.33 1.20 1.67
N TYR A 76 1.98 0.03 1.77
CA TYR A 76 3.43 -0.06 1.86
C TYR A 76 4.14 0.42 0.59
N LEU A 77 3.63 0.07 -0.59
CA LEU A 77 4.19 0.52 -1.87
C LEU A 77 4.05 2.04 -2.05
N VAL A 78 2.91 2.60 -1.63
CA VAL A 78 2.73 4.06 -1.56
C VAL A 78 3.74 4.70 -0.60
N TYR A 79 3.98 4.08 0.56
CA TYR A 79 5.00 4.56 1.51
C TYR A 79 6.40 4.57 0.91
N LEU A 80 6.81 3.51 0.22
CA LEU A 80 8.11 3.47 -0.46
C LEU A 80 8.24 4.61 -1.47
N ARG A 81 7.20 4.83 -2.28
CA ARG A 81 7.18 5.94 -3.25
C ARG A 81 7.32 7.28 -2.55
N PHE A 82 6.60 7.48 -1.45
CA PHE A 82 6.66 8.71 -0.67
C PHE A 82 8.04 8.95 -0.04
N MET A 83 8.65 7.93 0.57
CA MET A 83 9.99 8.01 1.15
C MET A 83 11.05 8.37 0.10
N MET A 84 10.91 7.84 -1.11
CA MET A 84 11.78 8.18 -2.23
C MET A 84 11.62 9.65 -2.64
N HIS A 85 10.37 10.15 -2.76
CA HIS A 85 10.10 11.55 -3.10
C HIS A 85 10.65 12.53 -2.06
N ARG A 86 10.69 12.13 -0.78
CA ARG A 86 11.29 12.93 0.29
C ARG A 86 12.82 12.85 0.35
N GLY A 87 13.45 12.04 -0.51
CA GLY A 87 14.89 11.81 -0.50
C GLY A 87 15.38 11.00 0.70
N ALA A 88 14.47 10.34 1.44
CA ALA A 88 14.84 9.49 2.58
C ALA A 88 15.39 8.13 2.13
N ILE A 89 14.98 7.67 0.94
CA ILE A 89 15.59 6.54 0.23
C ILE A 89 15.88 6.97 -1.21
N ASP A 90 16.91 6.37 -1.82
CA ASP A 90 17.20 6.59 -3.24
C ASP A 90 16.37 5.65 -4.14
N LEU A 91 16.42 5.91 -5.45
CA LEU A 91 15.74 5.11 -6.47
C LEU A 91 16.14 3.62 -6.40
N ALA A 92 17.41 3.34 -6.13
CA ALA A 92 17.92 1.98 -6.05
C ALA A 92 17.36 1.24 -4.83
N ALA A 93 17.28 1.88 -3.67
CA ALA A 93 16.68 1.35 -2.46
C ALA A 93 15.17 1.12 -2.61
N HIS A 94 14.47 2.06 -3.24
CA HIS A 94 13.07 1.89 -3.62
C HIS A 94 12.88 0.64 -4.50
N ASN A 95 13.64 0.53 -5.60
CA ASN A 95 13.50 -0.59 -6.53
C ASN A 95 13.89 -1.94 -5.90
N ARG A 96 14.86 -1.98 -4.98
CA ARG A 96 15.17 -3.18 -4.19
C ARG A 96 14.00 -3.59 -3.30
N ALA A 97 13.42 -2.65 -2.55
CA ALA A 97 12.27 -2.95 -1.69
C ALA A 97 11.04 -3.41 -2.48
N VAL A 98 10.81 -2.85 -3.67
CA VAL A 98 9.77 -3.34 -4.61
C VAL A 98 10.06 -4.78 -5.05
N ALA A 99 11.30 -5.10 -5.41
CA ALA A 99 11.68 -6.47 -5.78
C ALA A 99 11.50 -7.46 -4.62
N ASP A 100 11.81 -7.05 -3.38
CA ASP A 100 11.59 -7.89 -2.19
C ASP A 100 10.10 -8.20 -1.97
N VAL A 101 9.21 -7.23 -2.21
CA VAL A 101 7.74 -7.43 -2.14
C VAL A 101 7.28 -8.42 -3.20
N ILE A 102 7.76 -8.28 -4.44
CA ILE A 102 7.42 -9.20 -5.53
C ILE A 102 7.89 -10.61 -5.19
N ALA A 103 9.14 -10.77 -4.74
CA ALA A 103 9.69 -12.06 -4.36
C ALA A 103 8.91 -12.73 -3.20
N MET A 104 8.47 -11.95 -2.21
CA MET A 104 7.61 -12.44 -1.14
C MET A 104 6.27 -12.95 -1.69
N ILE A 105 5.61 -12.16 -2.55
CA ILE A 105 4.35 -12.57 -3.18
C ILE A 105 4.55 -13.85 -4.00
N GLU A 106 5.62 -13.92 -4.80
CA GLU A 106 5.91 -15.08 -5.64
C GLU A 106 6.13 -16.37 -4.82
N ALA A 107 6.74 -16.24 -3.63
CA ALA A 107 6.96 -17.35 -2.72
C ALA A 107 5.68 -17.83 -2.03
N GLU A 108 4.73 -16.93 -1.77
CA GLU A 108 3.56 -17.21 -0.95
C GLU A 108 2.26 -17.44 -1.76
N GLN A 109 2.20 -16.99 -3.01
CA GLN A 109 0.98 -17.03 -3.84
C GLN A 109 0.38 -18.43 -4.04
N ALA A 110 1.18 -19.49 -3.90
CA ALA A 110 0.68 -20.86 -3.99
C ALA A 110 -0.26 -21.22 -2.83
N GLU A 111 0.00 -20.70 -1.63
CA GLU A 111 -0.82 -20.92 -0.43
C GLU A 111 -1.80 -19.75 -0.19
N ARG A 112 -1.48 -18.57 -0.73
CA ARG A 112 -2.24 -17.31 -0.56
C ARG A 112 -2.60 -16.72 -1.94
N PRO A 113 -3.60 -17.27 -2.66
CA PRO A 113 -3.86 -16.92 -4.07
C PRO A 113 -4.21 -15.45 -4.33
N HIS A 114 -4.78 -14.74 -3.34
CA HIS A 114 -5.07 -13.30 -3.45
C HIS A 114 -3.81 -12.46 -3.63
N LEU A 115 -2.64 -12.93 -3.14
CA LEU A 115 -1.36 -12.27 -3.38
C LEU A 115 -0.94 -12.41 -4.86
N GLY A 116 -1.18 -13.57 -5.48
CA GLY A 116 -0.97 -13.75 -6.92
C GLY A 116 -1.86 -12.82 -7.74
N GLY A 117 -3.15 -12.73 -7.37
CA GLY A 117 -4.09 -11.77 -7.97
C GLY A 117 -3.65 -10.31 -7.80
N PHE A 118 -3.05 -9.97 -6.66
CA PHE A 118 -2.44 -8.64 -6.45
C PHE A 118 -1.32 -8.36 -7.45
N LEU A 119 -0.40 -9.30 -7.62
CA LEU A 119 0.75 -9.11 -8.51
C LEU A 119 0.32 -9.01 -9.98
N GLU A 120 -0.68 -9.78 -10.39
CA GLU A 120 -1.29 -9.69 -11.73
C GLU A 120 -1.92 -8.31 -11.95
N ALA A 121 -2.82 -7.88 -11.06
CA ALA A 121 -3.44 -6.56 -11.13
C ALA A 121 -2.40 -5.42 -11.11
N TRP A 122 -1.31 -5.59 -10.35
CA TRP A 122 -0.22 -4.63 -10.33
C TRP A 122 0.52 -4.60 -11.66
N GLY A 123 0.80 -5.76 -12.26
CA GLY A 123 1.39 -5.87 -13.59
C GLY A 123 0.55 -5.17 -14.65
N GLU A 124 -0.78 -5.30 -14.60
CA GLU A 124 -1.70 -4.57 -15.48
C GLU A 124 -1.61 -3.06 -15.26
N ALA A 125 -1.67 -2.61 -14.00
CA ALA A 125 -1.66 -1.19 -13.63
C ALA A 125 -0.37 -0.47 -14.06
N CYS A 126 0.78 -1.13 -14.01
CA CYS A 126 2.07 -0.56 -14.40
C CYS A 126 2.54 -0.94 -15.82
N GLY A 127 1.73 -1.72 -16.57
CA GLY A 127 2.12 -2.24 -17.88
C GLY A 127 3.37 -3.12 -17.83
N GLY A 128 3.50 -3.93 -16.78
CA GLY A 128 4.61 -4.86 -16.52
C GLY A 128 5.90 -4.21 -16.02
N ARG A 129 5.92 -2.89 -15.78
CA ARG A 129 7.10 -2.16 -15.31
C ARG A 129 6.97 -1.82 -13.83
N PHE A 130 7.38 -2.77 -12.98
CA PHE A 130 7.33 -2.60 -11.52
C PHE A 130 8.41 -1.65 -10.98
N ALA A 131 9.61 -1.68 -11.58
CA ALA A 131 10.71 -0.81 -11.21
C ALA A 131 10.58 0.56 -11.89
N LEU A 132 11.06 1.60 -11.19
CA LEU A 132 11.17 2.93 -11.78
C LEU A 132 12.49 3.07 -12.55
N GLU A 133 12.40 3.73 -13.69
CA GLU A 133 13.55 4.15 -14.50
C GLU A 133 14.11 5.49 -14.01
N SER A 134 15.42 5.71 -14.20
CA SER A 134 16.15 6.94 -13.82
C SER A 134 16.06 8.03 -14.88
#